data_AF-K1RXZ1-F1
#
_entry.id   AF-K1RXZ1-F1
#
_cell.length_a   1.000
_cell.length_b   1.000
_cell.length_c   1.000
_cell.angle_alpha   90.00
_cell.angle_beta   90.00
_cell.angle_gamma   90.00
#
_symmetry.space_group_name_H-M   'P 1'
#
loop_
_entity.id
_entity.type
_entity.pdbx_description
1 polymer ?
#
loop_
_entity_poly.entity_id
_entity_poly.type
_entity_poly.pdbx_seq_one_letter_code
_entity_poly.pdbx_strand_id
1 'polypeptide(L)'
;MKAQRIEERTNFDIEMMKETGFCQGIENYSRHISGREPGSAPYTLFDYFPKDFLLLIDESHAIIPQVRAMYNGDRARKESLVKYGFRLPSAFDNRPLKFEEFEQRINQVVFVSATPAEYEKEHSKDNIVEQIIRPTGLLDPEIEVKPIENQIDDLITQIHKRVEKN
;
A
#
# COMPACT_ATOMS: atom_id res chain seq x y z
N MET A 1 21.70 13.96 25.41
CA MET A 1 20.29 14.03 24.96
C MET A 1 19.83 12.85 24.11
N LYS A 2 20.35 12.59 22.90
CA LYS A 2 19.86 11.47 22.06
C LYS A 2 20.08 10.10 22.71
N ALA A 3 21.29 9.85 23.25
CA ALA A 3 21.65 8.61 23.94
C ALA A 3 20.78 8.37 25.19
N GLN A 4 20.64 9.40 26.04
CA GLN A 4 19.76 9.36 27.21
C GLN A 4 18.31 9.06 26.84
N ARG A 5 17.77 9.72 25.81
CA ARG A 5 16.38 9.50 25.35
C ARG A 5 16.13 8.05 24.93
N ILE A 6 17.04 7.48 24.14
CA ILE A 6 16.86 6.11 23.66
C ILE A 6 17.04 5.09 24.78
N GLU A 7 17.94 5.35 25.72
CA GLU A 7 18.17 4.53 26.90
C GLU A 7 16.95 4.50 27.82
N GLU A 8 16.45 5.67 28.24
CA GLU A 8 15.27 5.81 29.10
C GLU A 8 14.06 5.11 28.47
N ARG A 9 13.79 5.39 27.18
CA ARG A 9 12.66 4.78 26.46
C ARG A 9 12.80 3.25 26.37
N THR A 10 13.97 2.77 26.00
CA THR A 10 14.19 1.33 25.78
C THR A 10 14.13 0.57 27.10
N ASN A 11 14.71 1.10 28.18
CA ASN A 11 14.66 0.48 29.50
C ASN A 11 13.23 0.42 30.03
N PHE A 12 12.46 1.50 29.89
CA PHE A 12 11.04 1.51 30.25
C PHE A 12 10.24 0.48 29.44
N ASP A 13 10.41 0.43 28.12
CA ASP A 13 9.71 -0.54 27.27
C ASP A 13 10.09 -2.00 27.65
N ILE A 14 11.36 -2.26 28.03
CA ILE A 14 11.83 -3.57 28.53
C ILE A 14 11.20 -3.93 29.88
N GLU A 15 11.11 -2.99 30.82
CA GLU A 15 10.50 -3.18 32.13
C GLU A 15 9.01 -3.55 31.96
N MET A 16 8.28 -2.79 31.16
CA MET A 16 6.87 -3.08 30.83
C MET A 16 6.69 -4.47 30.21
N MET A 17 7.57 -4.88 29.29
CA MET A 17 7.52 -6.23 28.71
C MET A 17 7.80 -7.33 29.74
N LYS A 18 8.69 -7.09 30.72
CA LYS A 18 8.99 -8.06 31.79
C LYS A 18 7.84 -8.18 32.79
N GLU A 19 7.17 -7.08 33.14
CA GLU A 19 6.11 -7.07 34.14
C GLU A 19 4.74 -7.48 33.58
N THR A 20 4.40 -7.03 32.38
CA THR A 20 3.05 -7.18 31.81
C THR A 20 3.00 -8.06 30.57
N GLY A 21 4.15 -8.43 30.00
CA GLY A 21 4.23 -9.10 28.70
C GLY A 21 3.98 -8.18 27.50
N PHE A 22 3.80 -6.87 27.72
CA PHE A 22 3.45 -5.90 26.68
C PHE A 22 4.11 -4.53 26.91
N CYS A 23 4.30 -3.75 25.85
CA CYS A 23 4.62 -2.33 25.94
C CYS A 23 4.00 -1.56 24.77
N GLN A 24 3.83 -0.25 24.92
CA GLN A 24 3.28 0.57 23.84
C GLN A 24 4.30 0.74 22.70
N GLY A 25 3.92 0.26 21.52
CA GLY A 25 4.81 0.25 20.37
C GLY A 25 5.69 -1.00 20.29
N ILE A 26 5.23 -2.11 20.87
CA ILE A 26 5.94 -3.40 20.90
C ILE A 26 6.37 -3.88 19.50
N GLU A 27 5.63 -3.49 18.46
CA GLU A 27 5.96 -3.82 17.07
C GLU A 27 7.34 -3.29 16.63
N ASN A 28 7.87 -2.26 17.28
CA ASN A 28 9.23 -1.75 17.01
C ASN A 28 10.32 -2.73 17.44
N TYR A 29 9.98 -3.76 18.22
CA TYR A 29 10.84 -4.86 18.62
C TYR A 29 10.54 -6.15 17.86
N SER A 30 9.68 -6.11 16.83
CA SER A 30 9.17 -7.32 16.14
C SER A 30 10.29 -8.25 15.68
N ARG A 31 11.40 -7.73 15.14
CA ARG A 31 12.57 -8.53 14.75
C ARG A 31 13.11 -9.36 15.91
N HIS A 32 13.32 -8.73 17.06
CA HIS A 32 13.89 -9.40 18.24
C HIS A 32 12.93 -10.43 18.80
N ILE A 33 11.63 -10.10 18.87
CA ILE A 33 10.58 -11.00 19.36
C ILE A 33 10.44 -12.24 18.46
N SER A 34 10.54 -12.05 17.14
CA SER A 34 10.43 -13.12 16.14
C SER A 34 11.75 -13.85 15.84
N GLY A 35 12.86 -13.49 16.52
CA GLY A 35 14.16 -14.12 16.30
C GLY A 35 14.70 -13.97 14.88
N ARG A 36 14.29 -12.93 14.16
CA ARG A 36 14.67 -12.71 12.76
C ARG A 36 16.02 -12.01 12.63
N GLU A 37 16.74 -12.28 11.54
CA GLU A 37 17.99 -11.60 11.21
C GLU A 37 17.77 -10.12 10.86
N PRO A 38 18.74 -9.22 11.11
CA PRO A 38 18.70 -7.82 10.68
C PRO A 38 18.43 -7.68 9.17
N GLY A 39 17.56 -6.76 8.79
CA GLY A 39 17.20 -6.50 7.38
C GLY A 39 16.21 -7.50 6.76
N SER A 40 15.95 -8.64 7.40
CA SER A 40 15.03 -9.66 6.90
C SER A 40 13.60 -9.13 6.71
N ALA A 41 12.87 -9.75 5.77
CA ALA A 41 11.47 -9.45 5.55
C ALA A 41 10.64 -9.76 6.81
N PRO A 42 9.75 -8.86 7.24
CA PRO A 42 8.84 -9.12 8.34
C PRO A 42 7.76 -10.13 7.96
N TYR A 43 7.20 -10.79 8.99
CA TYR A 43 5.96 -11.52 8.82
C TYR A 43 4.82 -10.55 8.54
N THR A 44 3.97 -10.94 7.61
CA THR A 44 2.79 -10.21 7.13
C THR A 44 1.61 -11.15 7.03
N LEU A 45 0.46 -10.63 6.61
CA LEU A 45 -0.74 -11.46 6.41
C LEU A 45 -0.49 -12.61 5.40
N PHE A 46 0.38 -12.42 4.39
CA PHE A 46 0.74 -13.46 3.43
C PHE A 46 1.28 -14.72 4.10
N ASP A 47 2.01 -14.57 5.20
CA ASP A 47 2.66 -15.69 5.89
C ASP A 47 1.66 -16.56 6.69
N TYR A 48 0.43 -16.09 6.86
CA TYR A 48 -0.66 -16.81 7.52
C TYR A 48 -1.57 -17.58 6.53
N PHE A 49 -1.49 -17.28 5.24
CA PHE A 49 -2.24 -18.00 4.23
C PHE A 49 -1.57 -19.35 3.89
N PRO A 50 -2.35 -20.37 3.48
CA PRO A 50 -1.83 -21.53 2.78
C PRO A 50 -1.01 -21.13 1.56
N LYS A 51 -0.05 -21.97 1.15
CA LYS A 51 0.86 -21.65 0.03
C LYS A 51 0.15 -21.53 -1.32
N ASP A 52 -1.03 -22.10 -1.45
CA ASP A 52 -1.87 -22.16 -2.64
C ASP A 52 -2.96 -21.07 -2.68
N PHE A 53 -2.81 -19.99 -1.91
CA PHE A 53 -3.77 -18.89 -1.91
C PHE A 53 -3.88 -18.19 -3.27
N LEU A 54 -5.03 -17.54 -3.49
CA LEU A 54 -5.30 -16.65 -4.61
C LEU A 54 -5.32 -15.19 -4.13
N LEU A 55 -4.55 -14.34 -4.80
CA LEU A 55 -4.55 -12.89 -4.57
C LEU A 55 -5.45 -12.19 -5.59
N LEU A 56 -6.33 -11.32 -5.13
CA LEU A 56 -7.05 -10.39 -6.00
C LEU A 56 -6.57 -8.98 -5.68
N ILE A 57 -6.14 -8.25 -6.71
CA ILE A 57 -5.72 -6.86 -6.60
C ILE A 57 -6.71 -6.01 -7.36
N ASP A 58 -7.67 -5.45 -6.63
CA ASP A 58 -8.62 -4.48 -7.15
C ASP A 58 -7.94 -3.13 -7.43
N GLU A 59 -8.39 -2.44 -8.46
CA GLU A 59 -7.75 -1.26 -9.04
C GLU A 59 -6.22 -1.38 -9.13
N SER A 60 -5.77 -2.47 -9.75
CA SER A 60 -4.36 -2.86 -9.79
C SER A 60 -3.42 -1.75 -10.27
N HIS A 61 -3.88 -0.92 -11.22
CA HIS A 61 -3.12 0.18 -11.80
C HIS A 61 -2.69 1.22 -10.75
N ALA A 62 -3.45 1.35 -9.66
CA ALA A 62 -3.15 2.24 -8.53
C ALA A 62 -2.49 1.48 -7.37
N ILE A 63 -2.94 0.26 -7.08
CA ILE A 63 -2.45 -0.51 -5.93
C ILE A 63 -1.01 -0.99 -6.12
N ILE A 64 -0.61 -1.41 -7.33
CA ILE A 64 0.76 -1.85 -7.59
C ILE A 64 1.79 -0.74 -7.32
N PRO A 65 1.63 0.49 -7.87
CA PRO A 65 2.47 1.62 -7.50
C PRO A 65 2.47 1.93 -6.00
N GLN A 66 1.30 1.83 -5.35
CA GLN A 66 1.20 2.07 -3.91
C GLN A 66 2.05 1.08 -3.12
N VAL A 67 1.89 -0.23 -3.35
CA VAL A 67 2.68 -1.29 -2.68
C VAL A 67 4.17 -1.07 -2.89
N ARG A 68 4.59 -0.71 -4.11
CA ARG A 68 5.99 -0.41 -4.42
C ARG A 68 6.55 0.76 -3.62
N ALA A 69 5.74 1.79 -3.35
CA ALA A 69 6.16 2.98 -2.63
C ALA A 69 6.18 2.81 -1.09
N MET A 70 5.44 1.84 -0.54
CA MET A 70 5.25 1.70 0.91
C MET A 70 6.55 1.58 1.71
N TYR A 71 7.49 0.74 1.24
CA TYR A 71 8.78 0.55 1.94
C TYR A 71 9.56 1.86 2.06
N ASN A 72 9.71 2.60 0.96
CA ASN A 72 10.49 3.84 0.93
C ASN A 72 9.83 4.95 1.77
N GLY A 73 8.49 5.06 1.69
CA GLY A 73 7.73 6.01 2.51
C GLY A 73 7.85 5.71 4.01
N ASP A 74 7.75 4.44 4.40
CA ASP A 74 7.93 4.03 5.80
C ASP A 74 9.37 4.24 6.29
N ARG A 75 10.37 3.86 5.47
CA ARG A 75 11.78 4.04 5.78
C ARG A 75 12.12 5.51 6.06
N ALA A 76 11.66 6.43 5.22
CA ALA A 76 11.91 7.86 5.38
C ALA A 76 11.32 8.42 6.70
N ARG A 77 10.12 7.97 7.08
CA ARG A 77 9.51 8.37 8.38
C ARG A 77 10.31 7.82 9.57
N LYS A 78 10.72 6.55 9.51
CA LYS A 78 11.49 5.90 10.58
C LYS A 78 12.90 6.46 10.72
N GLU A 79 13.50 6.96 9.64
CA GLU A 79 14.84 7.53 9.66
C GLU A 79 14.95 8.69 10.65
N SER A 80 13.97 9.59 10.67
CA SER A 80 13.92 10.69 11.65
C SER A 80 13.85 10.15 13.09
N LEU A 81 12.99 9.16 13.36
CA LEU A 81 12.85 8.59 14.70
C LEU A 81 14.16 7.99 15.22
N VAL A 82 14.86 7.23 14.37
CA VAL A 82 16.15 6.62 14.73
C VAL A 82 17.24 7.69 14.86
N LYS A 83 17.33 8.63 13.91
CA LYS A 83 18.33 9.73 13.92
C LYS A 83 18.26 10.61 15.15
N TYR A 84 17.06 10.80 15.70
CA TYR A 84 16.83 11.61 16.90
C TYR A 84 16.71 10.78 18.19
N GLY A 85 17.01 9.47 18.17
CA GLY A 85 17.07 8.64 19.37
C GLY A 85 15.71 8.33 20.00
N PHE A 86 14.64 8.31 19.21
CA PHE A 86 13.31 7.88 19.66
C PHE A 86 13.10 6.37 19.52
N ARG A 87 13.83 5.72 18.60
CA ARG A 87 13.74 4.28 18.34
C ARG A 87 15.11 3.70 18.03
N LEU A 88 15.31 2.42 18.36
CA LEU A 88 16.50 1.64 18.01
C LEU A 88 16.60 1.43 16.49
N PRO A 89 17.80 1.21 15.94
CA PRO A 89 17.96 0.85 14.52
C PRO A 89 17.16 -0.40 14.10
N SER A 90 16.91 -1.33 15.02
CA SER A 90 16.09 -2.52 14.77
C SER A 90 14.63 -2.20 14.43
N ALA A 91 14.14 -1.01 14.77
CA ALA A 91 12.78 -0.59 14.39
C ALA A 91 12.60 -0.47 12.87
N PHE A 92 13.69 -0.35 12.11
CA PHE A 92 13.63 -0.42 10.64
C PHE A 92 13.18 -1.78 10.11
N ASP A 93 13.35 -2.85 10.88
CA ASP A 93 13.01 -4.21 10.47
C ASP A 93 11.53 -4.55 10.75
N ASN A 94 10.81 -3.64 11.39
CA ASN A 94 9.35 -3.61 11.42
C ASN A 94 8.86 -2.66 10.31
N ARG A 95 8.52 -3.17 9.14
CA ARG A 95 8.31 -2.35 7.94
C ARG A 95 7.34 -3.02 6.96
N PRO A 96 6.81 -2.30 5.98
CA PRO A 96 6.24 -2.93 4.80
C PRO A 96 7.27 -3.80 4.07
N LEU A 97 6.76 -4.74 3.28
CA LEU A 97 7.57 -5.48 2.33
C LEU A 97 8.14 -4.53 1.28
N LYS A 98 9.35 -4.82 0.81
CA LYS A 98 9.83 -4.29 -0.46
C LYS A 98 9.01 -4.91 -1.59
N PHE A 99 9.00 -4.27 -2.75
CA PHE A 99 8.22 -4.77 -3.88
C PHE A 99 8.65 -6.18 -4.29
N GLU A 100 9.95 -6.45 -4.30
CA GLU A 100 10.51 -7.76 -4.65
C GLU A 100 10.16 -8.83 -3.60
N GLU A 101 10.07 -8.45 -2.32
CA GLU A 101 9.64 -9.35 -1.23
C GLU A 101 8.14 -9.65 -1.29
N PHE A 102 7.34 -8.72 -1.83
CA PHE A 102 5.93 -8.91 -2.12
C PHE A 102 5.75 -9.83 -3.33
N GLU A 103 6.47 -9.60 -4.43
CA GLU A 103 6.44 -10.45 -5.62
C GLU A 103 6.79 -11.90 -5.30
N GLN A 104 7.81 -12.13 -4.47
CA GLN A 104 8.20 -13.48 -4.01
C GLN A 104 7.12 -14.21 -3.22
N ARG A 105 6.14 -13.50 -2.67
CA ARG A 105 5.03 -14.07 -1.90
C ARG A 105 3.80 -14.34 -2.75
N ILE A 106 3.74 -13.85 -3.98
CA ILE A 106 2.61 -14.08 -4.88
C ILE A 106 2.65 -15.54 -5.35
N ASN A 107 1.56 -16.28 -5.13
CA ASN A 107 1.34 -17.60 -5.72
C ASN A 107 0.58 -17.48 -7.05
N GLN A 108 -0.72 -17.16 -6.97
CA GLN A 108 -1.55 -16.79 -8.11
C GLN A 108 -2.18 -15.43 -7.83
N VAL A 109 -2.29 -14.59 -8.87
CA VAL A 109 -2.86 -13.25 -8.76
C VAL A 109 -3.81 -12.95 -9.91
N VAL A 110 -4.93 -12.29 -9.60
CA VAL A 110 -5.82 -11.66 -10.56
C VAL A 110 -5.73 -10.15 -10.36
N PHE A 111 -5.26 -9.45 -11.39
CA PHE A 111 -5.31 -8.00 -11.45
C PHE A 111 -6.68 -7.56 -11.98
N VAL A 112 -7.38 -6.72 -11.24
CA VAL A 112 -8.69 -6.19 -11.63
C VAL A 112 -8.54 -4.69 -11.84
N SER A 113 -8.76 -4.23 -13.08
CA SER A 113 -8.83 -2.81 -13.39
C SER A 113 -9.44 -2.56 -14.76
N ALA A 114 -10.13 -1.43 -14.91
CA ALA A 114 -10.55 -0.91 -16.21
C ALA A 114 -9.37 -0.35 -17.04
N THR A 115 -8.25 0.01 -16.38
CA THR A 115 -7.08 0.64 -17.01
C THR A 115 -5.78 -0.01 -16.52
N PRO A 116 -5.54 -1.30 -16.80
CA PRO A 116 -4.35 -2.01 -16.32
C PRO A 116 -3.06 -1.31 -16.79
N ALA A 117 -2.09 -1.15 -15.89
CA ALA A 117 -0.81 -0.54 -16.20
C ALA A 117 0.19 -1.56 -16.77
N GLU A 118 1.40 -1.10 -17.09
CA GLU A 118 2.41 -1.92 -17.77
C GLU A 118 2.82 -3.15 -16.97
N TYR A 119 2.94 -3.04 -15.64
CA TYR A 119 3.31 -4.18 -14.79
C TYR A 119 2.30 -5.33 -14.94
N GLU A 120 1.00 -5.03 -14.90
CA GLU A 120 -0.04 -6.04 -15.04
C GLU A 120 -0.06 -6.66 -16.43
N LYS A 121 0.12 -5.85 -17.48
CA LYS A 121 0.19 -6.35 -18.87
C LYS A 121 1.39 -7.27 -19.07
N GLU A 122 2.58 -6.87 -18.61
CA GLU A 122 3.81 -7.64 -18.72
C GLU A 122 3.69 -9.00 -18.00
N HIS A 123 3.08 -9.03 -16.83
CA HIS A 123 2.96 -10.23 -16.01
C HIS A 123 1.79 -11.14 -16.43
N SER A 124 0.72 -10.57 -16.98
CA SER A 124 -0.44 -11.35 -17.44
C SER A 124 -0.22 -11.98 -18.81
N LYS A 125 0.66 -11.38 -19.65
CA LYS A 125 0.93 -11.82 -21.02
C LYS A 125 -0.38 -11.96 -21.81
N ASP A 126 -0.67 -13.16 -22.31
CA ASP A 126 -1.87 -13.44 -23.11
C ASP A 126 -3.11 -13.78 -22.23
N ASN A 127 -2.98 -13.81 -20.89
CA ASN A 127 -4.08 -14.16 -19.98
C ASN A 127 -4.88 -12.92 -19.55
N ILE A 128 -5.38 -12.16 -20.52
CA ILE A 128 -6.21 -10.98 -20.29
C ILE A 128 -7.68 -11.34 -20.53
N VAL A 129 -8.53 -11.10 -19.53
CA VAL A 129 -9.98 -11.32 -19.61
C VAL A 129 -10.69 -9.99 -19.53
N GLU A 130 -11.49 -9.67 -20.55
CA GLU A 130 -12.24 -8.42 -20.61
C GLU A 130 -13.71 -8.63 -20.24
N GLN A 131 -14.24 -7.73 -19.41
CA GLN A 131 -15.66 -7.68 -19.07
C GLN A 131 -16.22 -6.29 -19.39
N ILE A 132 -16.65 -6.11 -20.64
CA ILE A 132 -17.15 -4.81 -21.15
C ILE A 132 -18.67 -4.69 -20.95
N ILE A 133 -19.41 -5.79 -21.11
CA ILE A 133 -20.87 -5.78 -21.06
C ILE A 133 -21.35 -5.61 -19.61
N ARG A 134 -22.06 -4.51 -19.35
CA ARG A 134 -22.69 -4.25 -18.05
C ARG A 134 -24.01 -5.03 -17.94
N PRO A 135 -24.29 -5.72 -16.80
CA PRO A 135 -25.55 -6.43 -16.60
C PRO A 135 -26.80 -5.55 -16.72
N THR A 136 -26.67 -4.24 -16.49
CA THR A 136 -27.75 -3.25 -16.58
C THR A 136 -28.04 -2.79 -18.01
N GLY A 137 -27.16 -3.09 -18.97
CA GLY A 137 -27.24 -2.57 -20.34
C GLY A 137 -26.81 -1.10 -20.49
N LEU A 138 -26.24 -0.47 -19.45
CA LEU A 138 -25.70 0.88 -19.55
C LEU A 138 -24.55 0.95 -20.57
N LEU A 139 -24.69 1.84 -21.54
CA LEU A 139 -23.68 2.11 -22.56
C LEU A 139 -22.60 3.07 -22.03
N ASP A 140 -21.42 3.02 -22.62
CA ASP A 140 -20.41 4.06 -22.42
C ASP A 140 -20.95 5.41 -22.92
N PRO A 141 -20.61 6.52 -22.25
CA PRO A 141 -21.11 7.84 -22.62
C PRO A 141 -20.52 8.32 -23.95
N GLU A 142 -21.27 9.13 -24.68
CA GLU A 142 -20.76 9.85 -25.85
C GLU A 142 -19.72 10.91 -25.41
N ILE A 143 -18.64 11.05 -26.17
CA ILE A 143 -17.56 12.00 -25.91
C ILE A 143 -17.55 13.07 -26.99
N GLU A 144 -17.64 14.35 -26.59
CA GLU A 144 -17.57 15.52 -27.47
C GLU A 144 -16.33 16.35 -27.13
N VAL A 145 -15.56 16.74 -28.15
CA VAL A 145 -14.40 17.64 -28.00
C VAL A 145 -14.80 19.06 -28.42
N LYS A 146 -14.64 20.03 -27.51
CA LYS A 146 -15.00 21.45 -27.75
C LYS A 146 -13.78 22.36 -27.71
N PRO A 147 -13.81 23.53 -28.41
CA PRO A 147 -12.77 24.55 -28.31
C PRO A 147 -12.62 25.09 -26.88
N ILE A 148 -11.46 25.67 -26.56
CA ILE A 148 -11.20 26.24 -25.24
C ILE A 148 -11.91 27.59 -25.03
N GLU A 149 -12.22 28.27 -26.13
CA GLU A 149 -12.93 29.54 -26.15
C GLU A 149 -14.31 29.39 -25.50
N ASN A 150 -14.60 30.23 -24.51
CA ASN A 150 -15.86 30.23 -23.74
C ASN A 150 -16.22 28.88 -23.08
N GLN A 151 -15.24 28.00 -22.79
CA GLN A 151 -15.49 26.68 -22.21
C GLN A 151 -16.27 26.72 -20.88
N ILE A 152 -16.08 27.76 -20.06
CA ILE A 152 -16.76 27.91 -18.76
C ILE A 152 -18.24 28.24 -18.97
N ASP A 153 -18.55 29.13 -19.92
CA ASP A 153 -19.93 29.51 -20.24
C ASP A 153 -20.70 28.35 -20.87
N ASP A 154 -20.06 27.58 -21.76
CA ASP A 154 -20.65 26.33 -22.28
C ASP A 154 -20.90 25.34 -21.16
N LEU A 155 -19.93 25.09 -20.26
CA LEU A 155 -20.09 24.18 -19.14
C LEU A 155 -21.25 24.58 -18.21
N ILE A 156 -21.35 25.86 -17.84
CA ILE A 156 -22.47 26.37 -17.02
C ILE A 156 -23.80 26.14 -17.74
N THR A 157 -23.85 26.39 -19.05
CA THR A 157 -25.04 26.15 -19.87
C THR A 157 -25.43 24.66 -19.87
N GLN A 158 -24.46 23.73 -20.01
CA GLN A 158 -24.73 22.28 -19.95
C GLN A 158 -25.22 21.84 -18.56
N ILE A 159 -24.63 22.38 -17.49
CA ILE A 159 -25.06 22.10 -16.11
C ILE A 159 -26.51 22.53 -15.91
N HIS A 160 -26.87 23.77 -16.30
CA HIS A 160 -28.26 24.25 -16.17
C HIS A 160 -29.25 23.38 -16.96
N LYS A 161 -28.93 23.01 -18.20
CA LYS A 161 -29.74 22.07 -19.00
C LYS A 161 -29.94 20.72 -18.29
N ARG A 162 -28.92 20.22 -17.58
CA ARG A 162 -29.02 18.96 -16.83
C ARG A 162 -29.88 19.09 -15.58
N VAL A 163 -29.80 20.22 -14.88
CA VAL A 163 -30.62 20.53 -13.70
C VAL A 163 -32.10 20.60 -14.07
N GLU A 164 -32.46 21.27 -15.17
CA GLU A 164 -33.87 21.37 -15.63
C GLU A 164 -34.50 20.02 -16.01
N LYS A 165 -33.67 19.02 -16.34
CA LYS A 165 -34.11 17.67 -16.74
C LYS A 165 -34.29 16.71 -15.56
N ASN A 166 -33.77 17.06 -14.37
CA ASN A 166 -33.85 16.23 -13.16
C ASN A 166 -34.92 16.77 -12.21
#